data_AF-G5E3A8-F1
#
_entry.id   AF-G5E3A8-F1
#
_cell.length_a   1.000
_cell.length_b   1.000
_cell.length_c   1.000
_cell.angle_alpha   90.00
_cell.angle_beta   90.00
_cell.angle_gamma   90.00
#
_symmetry.space_group_name_H-M   'P 1'
#
loop_
_entity.id
_entity.type
_entity.pdbx_description
1 polymer ?
#
loop_
_entity_poly.entity_id
_entity_poly.type
_entity_poly.pdbx_seq_one_letter_code
_entity_poly.pdbx_strand_id
1 'polypeptide(L)'
;DKVATGVPGARVIVTDTWVMKVTTYKVYVAQQQDIHLTVTDSRQHELSPDTNTPVQFITIRVASINPKVKSFDIRLNSTEYGELKEKLHAPIRNAANVVIHQTLSDLFLETFRSLVENHVYELPSNQELEPCIGCMQTNANI
;
A
#
# COMPACT_ATOMS: atom_id res chain seq x y z
N ASP A 1 -21.41 -5.31 11.90
CA ASP A 1 -21.02 -3.95 11.44
C ASP A 1 -20.42 -4.03 10.03
N LYS A 2 -20.41 -2.98 9.19
CA LYS A 2 -19.94 -3.08 7.78
C LYS A 2 -18.97 -1.97 7.37
N VAL A 3 -17.96 -2.30 6.59
CA VAL A 3 -17.05 -1.35 5.92
C VAL A 3 -17.40 -1.31 4.43
N ALA A 4 -17.48 -0.12 3.86
CA ALA A 4 -17.70 0.07 2.43
C ALA A 4 -16.71 1.09 1.87
N THR A 5 -15.95 0.69 0.85
CA THR A 5 -14.97 1.55 0.14
C THR A 5 -15.17 1.45 -1.37
N GLY A 6 -14.61 2.41 -2.11
CA GLY A 6 -14.56 2.41 -3.56
C GLY A 6 -15.52 3.38 -4.23
N VAL A 7 -15.28 3.61 -5.51
CA VAL A 7 -16.05 4.54 -6.35
C VAL A 7 -17.46 4.00 -6.62
N PRO A 8 -18.45 4.86 -6.99
CA PRO A 8 -19.81 4.43 -7.26
C PRO A 8 -19.95 3.28 -8.27
N GLY A 9 -19.04 3.17 -9.25
CA GLY A 9 -19.03 2.09 -10.26
C GLY A 9 -18.33 0.79 -9.82
N ALA A 10 -17.62 0.79 -8.70
CA ALA A 10 -16.89 -0.35 -8.17
C ALA A 10 -16.74 -0.21 -6.64
N ARG A 11 -17.71 -0.76 -5.91
CA ARG A 11 -17.74 -0.73 -4.45
C ARG A 11 -17.31 -2.06 -3.85
N VAL A 12 -16.63 -1.99 -2.73
CA VAL A 12 -16.18 -3.13 -1.94
C VAL A 12 -16.89 -3.03 -0.61
N ILE A 13 -17.55 -4.10 -0.22
CA ILE A 13 -18.31 -4.18 1.03
C ILE A 13 -17.80 -5.37 1.81
N VAL A 14 -17.35 -5.14 3.03
CA VAL A 14 -16.91 -6.17 3.95
C VAL A 14 -17.82 -6.17 5.18
N THR A 15 -18.42 -7.32 5.42
CA THR A 15 -19.21 -7.62 6.62
C THR A 15 -18.49 -8.66 7.45
N ASP A 16 -19.03 -9.00 8.62
CA ASP A 16 -18.47 -10.03 9.51
C ASP A 16 -18.31 -11.41 8.84
N THR A 17 -19.11 -11.71 7.80
CA THR A 17 -19.13 -13.03 7.16
C THR A 17 -18.84 -13.02 5.66
N TRP A 18 -18.93 -11.87 4.99
CA TRP A 18 -18.82 -11.78 3.54
C TRP A 18 -17.87 -10.66 3.10
N VAL A 19 -17.17 -10.94 2.00
CA VAL A 19 -16.46 -9.95 1.20
C VAL A 19 -17.14 -9.86 -0.14
N MET A 20 -17.55 -8.65 -0.52
CA MET A 20 -18.29 -8.40 -1.74
C MET A 20 -17.66 -7.30 -2.58
N LYS A 21 -17.57 -7.52 -3.89
CA LYS A 21 -17.25 -6.50 -4.88
C LYS A 21 -18.44 -6.30 -5.80
N VAL A 22 -19.02 -5.11 -5.73
CA VAL A 22 -20.16 -4.68 -6.54
C VAL A 22 -19.65 -3.79 -7.66
N THR A 23 -19.86 -4.21 -8.90
CA THR A 23 -19.65 -3.40 -10.09
C THR A 23 -20.99 -3.13 -10.76
N THR A 24 -21.02 -2.29 -11.80
CA THR A 24 -22.25 -1.96 -12.53
C THR A 24 -23.05 -3.18 -13.00
N TYR A 25 -22.37 -4.27 -13.38
CA TYR A 25 -23.01 -5.44 -13.99
C TYR A 25 -22.77 -6.77 -13.27
N LYS A 26 -21.88 -6.78 -12.28
CA LYS A 26 -21.47 -8.02 -11.61
C LYS A 26 -21.30 -7.77 -10.12
N VAL A 27 -21.78 -8.74 -9.34
CA VAL A 27 -21.51 -8.84 -7.91
C VAL A 27 -20.66 -10.07 -7.69
N TYR A 28 -19.50 -9.89 -7.09
CA TYR A 28 -18.65 -10.96 -6.62
C TYR A 28 -18.84 -11.08 -5.13
N VAL A 29 -19.03 -12.30 -4.63
CA VAL A 29 -19.30 -12.58 -3.23
C VAL A 29 -18.46 -13.77 -2.82
N ALA A 30 -17.75 -13.64 -1.70
CA ALA A 30 -17.01 -14.74 -1.09
C ALA A 30 -17.15 -14.70 0.43
N GLN A 31 -17.22 -15.89 1.05
CA GLN A 31 -17.39 -16.02 2.48
C GLN A 31 -16.05 -15.87 3.20
N GLN A 32 -15.98 -15.09 4.28
CA GLN A 32 -14.72 -14.80 4.98
C GLN A 32 -13.98 -16.04 5.48
N GLN A 33 -14.72 -17.07 5.90
CA GLN A 33 -14.13 -18.33 6.40
C GLN A 33 -13.43 -19.15 5.30
N ASP A 34 -13.79 -18.94 4.03
CA ASP A 34 -13.35 -19.77 2.89
C ASP A 34 -12.43 -19.01 1.94
N ILE A 35 -11.87 -17.87 2.36
CA ILE A 35 -11.03 -17.03 1.50
C ILE A 35 -9.58 -16.93 1.96
N HIS A 36 -8.71 -16.77 0.98
CA HIS A 36 -7.35 -16.30 1.14
C HIS A 36 -7.21 -14.94 0.48
N LEU A 37 -6.62 -14.02 1.23
CA LEU A 37 -6.38 -12.65 0.80
C LEU A 37 -4.89 -12.48 0.53
N THR A 38 -4.55 -11.95 -0.63
CA THR A 38 -3.16 -11.69 -1.01
C THR A 38 -3.03 -10.31 -1.63
N VAL A 39 -2.17 -9.46 -1.08
CA VAL A 39 -1.81 -8.20 -1.73
C VAL A 39 -0.94 -8.54 -2.93
N THR A 40 -1.41 -8.23 -4.15
CA THR A 40 -0.74 -8.63 -5.39
C THR A 40 -0.02 -7.50 -6.11
N ASP A 41 -0.44 -6.25 -5.90
CA ASP A 41 0.13 -5.08 -6.58
C ASP A 41 -0.04 -3.84 -5.70
N SER A 42 0.92 -2.93 -5.74
CA SER A 42 0.79 -1.58 -5.18
C SER A 42 1.22 -0.55 -6.21
N ARG A 43 0.39 0.49 -6.40
CA ARG A 43 0.59 1.54 -7.41
C ARG A 43 0.49 2.89 -6.76
N GLN A 44 1.61 3.59 -6.72
CA GLN A 44 1.65 4.99 -6.33
C GLN A 44 1.29 5.87 -7.53
N HIS A 45 0.46 6.88 -7.29
CA HIS A 45 0.15 7.94 -8.24
C HIS A 45 0.63 9.24 -7.61
N GLU A 46 1.50 9.97 -8.32
CA GLU A 46 2.10 11.22 -7.83
C GLU A 46 1.05 12.33 -7.65
N LEU A 47 -0.04 12.27 -8.43
CA LEU A 47 -1.13 13.24 -8.39
C LEU A 47 -2.47 12.50 -8.45
N SER A 48 -3.21 12.54 -7.34
CA SER A 48 -4.64 12.21 -7.33
C SER A 48 -5.46 13.40 -7.85
N PRO A 49 -6.46 13.19 -8.74
CA PRO A 49 -7.33 14.26 -9.23
C PRO A 49 -8.08 14.98 -8.10
N ASP A 50 -8.32 14.28 -6.99
CA ASP A 50 -9.19 14.76 -5.91
C ASP A 50 -8.44 15.54 -4.83
N THR A 51 -7.16 15.23 -4.58
CA THR A 51 -6.43 15.73 -3.40
C THR A 51 -5.11 16.42 -3.73
N ASN A 52 -4.63 16.35 -4.97
CA ASN A 52 -3.33 16.88 -5.38
C ASN A 52 -2.15 16.40 -4.50
N THR A 53 -2.34 15.26 -3.83
CA THR A 53 -1.36 14.60 -2.97
C THR A 53 -1.01 13.24 -3.56
N PRO A 54 0.19 12.72 -3.28
CA PRO A 54 0.56 11.35 -3.64
C PRO A 54 -0.41 10.37 -2.97
N VAL A 55 -1.00 9.47 -3.76
CA VAL A 55 -1.88 8.40 -3.25
C VAL A 55 -1.36 7.06 -3.70
N GLN A 56 -1.41 6.07 -2.81
CA GLN A 56 -1.06 4.69 -3.15
C GLN A 56 -2.33 3.85 -3.16
N PHE A 57 -2.53 3.12 -4.25
CA PHE A 57 -3.57 2.11 -4.33
C PHE A 57 -2.96 0.72 -4.22
N ILE A 58 -3.58 -0.13 -3.43
CA ILE A 58 -3.22 -1.54 -3.31
C ILE A 58 -4.29 -2.41 -3.97
N THR A 59 -3.84 -3.51 -4.58
CA THR A 59 -4.71 -4.54 -5.13
C THR A 59 -4.61 -5.79 -4.28
N ILE A 60 -5.75 -6.24 -3.76
CA ILE A 60 -5.88 -7.45 -2.95
C ILE A 60 -6.68 -8.48 -3.76
N ARG A 61 -6.06 -9.63 -4.02
CA ARG A 61 -6.73 -10.78 -4.59
C ARG A 61 -7.50 -11.53 -3.51
N VAL A 62 -8.79 -11.75 -3.77
CA VAL A 62 -9.68 -12.60 -2.99
C VAL A 62 -9.83 -13.92 -3.73
N ALA A 63 -9.24 -14.98 -3.19
CA ALA A 63 -9.38 -16.34 -3.70
C ALA A 63 -10.16 -17.18 -2.70
N SER A 64 -11.14 -17.95 -3.15
CA SER A 64 -11.86 -18.88 -2.28
C SER A 64 -11.33 -20.29 -2.43
N ILE A 65 -11.39 -21.06 -1.35
CA ILE A 65 -11.16 -22.51 -1.33
C ILE A 65 -12.28 -23.23 -2.11
N ASN A 66 -13.48 -22.65 -2.15
CA ASN A 66 -14.60 -23.20 -2.91
C ASN A 66 -14.41 -22.93 -4.41
N PRO A 67 -14.24 -23.97 -5.26
CA PRO A 67 -13.97 -23.81 -6.70
C PRO A 67 -15.14 -23.19 -7.47
N LYS A 68 -16.35 -23.17 -6.90
CA LYS A 68 -17.53 -22.52 -7.51
C LYS A 68 -17.48 -21.00 -7.37
N VAL A 69 -16.67 -20.47 -6.46
CA VAL A 69 -16.53 -19.03 -6.23
C VAL A 69 -15.34 -18.52 -7.04
N LYS A 70 -15.63 -17.72 -8.06
CA LYS A 70 -14.58 -17.13 -8.89
C LYS A 70 -13.79 -16.09 -8.09
N SER A 71 -12.47 -16.20 -8.13
CA SER A 71 -11.56 -15.20 -7.55
C SER A 71 -11.77 -13.82 -8.17
N PHE A 72 -11.56 -12.77 -7.38
CA PHE A 72 -11.69 -11.39 -7.82
C PHE A 72 -10.72 -10.49 -7.08
N ASP A 73 -10.39 -9.36 -7.71
CA ASP A 73 -9.43 -8.40 -7.17
C ASP A 73 -10.18 -7.17 -6.64
N ILE A 74 -9.80 -6.74 -5.44
CA ILE A 74 -10.25 -5.54 -4.75
C ILE A 74 -9.15 -4.50 -4.87
N ARG A 75 -9.50 -3.24 -5.18
CA ARG A 75 -8.57 -2.12 -5.19
C ARG A 75 -9.07 -1.06 -4.22
N LEU A 76 -8.19 -0.61 -3.33
CA LEU A 76 -8.48 0.42 -2.32
C LEU A 76 -7.25 1.31 -2.10
N ASN A 77 -7.47 2.46 -1.45
CA ASN A 77 -6.39 3.33 -1.00
C ASN A 77 -5.60 2.65 0.13
N SER A 78 -4.28 2.78 0.15
CA SER A 78 -3.42 2.22 1.20
C SER A 78 -3.76 2.76 2.59
N THR A 79 -4.30 3.98 2.69
CA THR A 79 -4.74 4.58 3.97
C THR A 79 -5.93 3.83 4.59
N GLU A 80 -6.79 3.24 3.77
CA GLU A 80 -7.98 2.49 4.22
C GLU A 80 -7.66 1.01 4.51
N TYR A 81 -6.43 0.58 4.24
CA TYR A 81 -5.99 -0.80 4.44
C TYR A 81 -6.08 -1.23 5.90
N GLY A 82 -5.78 -0.33 6.84
CA GLY A 82 -5.86 -0.61 8.28
C GLY A 82 -7.26 -0.99 8.72
N GLU A 83 -8.26 -0.16 8.38
CA GLU A 83 -9.67 -0.40 8.69
C GLU A 83 -10.19 -1.68 8.03
N LEU A 84 -9.81 -1.91 6.77
CA LEU A 84 -10.17 -3.14 6.06
C LEU A 84 -9.58 -4.38 6.77
N LYS A 85 -8.31 -4.31 7.18
CA LYS A 85 -7.61 -5.39 7.86
C LYS A 85 -8.25 -5.73 9.21
N GLU A 86 -8.70 -4.75 9.97
CA GLU A 86 -9.42 -4.97 11.22
C GLU A 86 -10.76 -5.70 11.03
N LYS A 87 -11.43 -5.47 9.89
CA LYS A 87 -12.71 -6.10 9.56
C LYS A 87 -12.60 -7.51 8.99
N LEU A 88 -11.42 -7.91 8.56
CA LEU A 88 -11.17 -9.20 7.96
C LEU A 88 -10.71 -10.21 9.01
N HIS A 89 -11.45 -11.31 9.12
CA HIS A 89 -11.09 -12.43 9.98
C HIS A 89 -9.93 -13.27 9.41
N ALA A 90 -9.75 -13.25 8.09
CA ALA A 90 -8.68 -13.98 7.42
C ALA A 90 -7.38 -13.14 7.34
N PRO A 91 -6.21 -13.73 7.63
CA PRO A 91 -4.95 -13.01 7.51
C PRO A 91 -4.67 -12.63 6.05
N ILE A 92 -4.29 -11.38 5.83
CA ILE A 92 -3.87 -10.89 4.52
C ILE A 92 -2.38 -11.24 4.33
N ARG A 93 -2.09 -12.02 3.27
CA ARG A 93 -0.72 -12.35 2.87
C ARG A 93 -0.18 -11.26 1.96
N ASN A 94 1.10 -10.95 2.10
CA ASN A 94 1.76 -10.04 1.18
C ASN A 94 2.51 -10.85 0.10
N ALA A 95 2.32 -10.51 -1.18
CA ALA A 95 3.16 -11.08 -2.23
C ALA A 95 4.61 -10.57 -2.09
N ALA A 96 5.57 -11.35 -2.58
CA ALA A 96 6.96 -10.93 -2.57
C ALA A 96 7.10 -9.60 -3.33
N ASN A 97 7.80 -8.63 -2.73
CA ASN A 97 8.12 -7.30 -3.28
C ASN A 97 6.98 -6.27 -3.35
N VAL A 98 5.88 -6.45 -2.62
CA VAL A 98 4.85 -5.39 -2.51
C VAL A 98 5.04 -4.59 -1.22
N VAL A 99 5.50 -3.34 -1.36
CA VAL A 99 5.60 -2.39 -0.25
C VAL A 99 4.29 -1.62 -0.12
N ILE A 100 3.78 -1.51 1.11
CA ILE A 100 2.55 -0.78 1.44
C ILE A 100 2.94 0.38 2.35
N HIS A 101 2.78 1.60 1.86
CA HIS A 101 2.99 2.82 2.63
C HIS A 101 1.64 3.23 3.21
N GLN A 102 1.48 3.02 4.51
CA GLN A 102 0.23 3.36 5.22
C GLN A 102 0.27 4.81 5.71
N THR A 103 1.46 5.35 5.93
CA THR A 103 1.64 6.71 6.45
C THR A 103 2.50 7.57 5.54
N LEU A 104 2.32 8.89 5.62
CA LEU A 104 3.22 9.85 4.97
C LEU A 104 4.66 9.72 5.48
N SER A 105 4.86 9.28 6.73
CA SER A 105 6.18 9.01 7.29
C SER A 105 6.88 7.85 6.57
N ASP A 106 6.15 6.79 6.22
CA ASP A 106 6.72 5.66 5.47
C ASP A 106 7.17 6.09 4.07
N LEU A 107 6.33 6.91 3.41
CA LEU A 107 6.66 7.47 2.10
C LEU A 107 7.83 8.44 2.19
N PHE A 108 7.89 9.26 3.24
CA PHE A 108 9.02 10.16 3.50
C PHE A 108 10.31 9.38 3.68
N LEU A 109 10.33 8.31 4.47
CA LEU A 109 11.54 7.52 4.70
C LEU A 109 12.06 6.86 3.42
N GLU A 110 11.17 6.39 2.56
CA GLU A 110 11.56 5.80 1.28
C GLU A 110 12.07 6.84 0.29
N THR A 111 11.32 7.94 0.10
CA THR A 111 11.75 9.05 -0.77
C THR A 111 13.05 9.68 -0.28
N PHE A 112 13.20 9.85 1.03
CA PHE A 112 14.44 10.33 1.64
C PHE A 112 15.60 9.37 1.39
N ARG A 113 15.42 8.05 1.59
CA ARG A 113 16.47 7.07 1.29
C ARG A 113 16.88 7.07 -0.18
N SER A 114 15.92 7.13 -1.08
CA SER A 114 16.18 7.23 -2.53
C SER A 114 16.96 8.50 -2.89
N LEU A 115 16.66 9.62 -2.24
CA LEU A 115 17.38 10.88 -2.45
C LEU A 115 18.79 10.90 -1.80
N VAL A 116 18.94 10.17 -0.70
CA VAL A 116 20.18 10.09 0.11
C VAL A 116 21.08 8.94 -0.33
N GLU A 117 20.65 8.07 -1.26
CA GLU A 117 21.56 7.12 -1.91
C GLU A 117 22.64 7.91 -2.68
N ASN A 118 23.77 8.02 -1.98
CA ASN A 118 24.99 8.77 -2.22
C ASN A 118 25.28 9.12 -3.69
N HIS A 119 25.11 10.41 -4.01
CA HIS A 119 26.02 11.01 -4.98
C HIS A 119 27.34 11.28 -4.27
N VAL A 120 28.41 10.61 -4.69
CA VAL A 120 29.78 10.93 -4.29
C VAL A 120 30.09 12.33 -4.81
N TYR A 121 30.18 13.32 -3.92
CA TYR A 121 30.59 14.66 -4.29
C TYR A 121 32.11 14.73 -4.29
N GLU A 122 32.73 15.09 -5.41
CA GLU A 122 34.16 15.36 -5.39
C GLU A 122 34.42 16.64 -4.60
N LEU A 123 35.15 16.52 -3.49
CA LEU A 123 35.50 17.66 -2.68
C LEU A 123 36.50 18.54 -3.45
N PRO A 124 36.20 19.83 -3.70
CA PRO A 124 37.17 20.74 -4.27
C PRO A 124 38.37 20.88 -3.31
N SER A 125 39.58 20.98 -3.86
CA SER A 125 40.86 20.88 -3.12
C SER A 125 41.06 21.92 -2.00
N ASN A 126 40.16 22.88 -1.85
CA ASN A 126 40.23 24.00 -0.92
C ASN A 126 39.22 23.93 0.23
N GLN A 127 38.44 22.85 0.35
CA GLN A 127 37.39 22.73 1.36
C GLN A 127 37.70 21.59 2.34
N GLU A 128 37.55 21.85 3.64
CA GLU A 128 37.68 20.83 4.68
C GLU A 128 36.35 20.06 4.86
N LEU A 129 36.44 18.77 5.21
CA LEU A 129 35.25 17.96 5.49
C LEU A 129 34.54 18.44 6.75
N GLU A 130 33.25 18.75 6.62
CA GLU A 130 32.39 18.97 7.77
C GLU A 130 32.04 17.65 8.47
N PRO A 131 31.80 17.68 9.80
CA PRO A 131 31.26 16.53 10.52
C PRO A 131 29.88 16.15 9.97
N CYS A 132 29.58 14.85 9.99
CA CYS A 132 28.30 14.32 9.55
C CYS A 132 27.14 14.98 10.31
N ILE A 133 26.21 15.60 9.58
CA ILE A 133 25.08 16.33 10.17
C ILE A 133 24.14 15.42 10.99
N GLY A 134 24.10 14.12 10.70
CA GLY A 134 23.23 13.17 11.37
C GLY A 134 23.75 12.69 12.73
N CYS A 135 25.05 12.45 12.86
CA CYS A 135 25.64 11.91 14.11
C CYS A 135 26.57 12.88 14.84
N MET A 136 27.12 13.88 14.14
CA MET A 136 28.16 14.83 14.63
C MET A 136 29.37 14.17 15.31
N GLN A 137 29.59 12.87 15.09
CA GLN A 137 30.65 12.08 15.72
C GLN A 137 31.75 11.67 14.74
N THR A 138 31.45 11.63 13.45
CA THR A 138 32.40 11.26 12.39
C THR A 138 32.35 12.30 11.28
N ASN A 139 33.43 12.43 10.51
CA ASN A 139 33.41 13.24 9.28
C ASN A 139 32.37 12.67 8.29
N ALA A 140 31.79 13.54 7.46
CA ALA A 140 30.88 13.11 6.41
C ALA A 140 31.55 12.08 5.49
N ASN A 141 30.82 11.05 5.06
CA ASN A 141 31.31 10.17 4.00
C ASN A 141 31.06 10.85 2.66
N ILE A 142 32.12 11.05 1.89
CA ILE A 142 32.04 11.48 0.51
C ILE A 142 32.55 10.34 -0.35
#